data_AF-A0A830CDY2-F1
#
_entry.id   AF-A0A830CDY2-F1
#
_cell.length_a   1.000
_cell.length_b   1.000
_cell.length_c   1.000
_cell.angle_alpha   90.00
_cell.angle_beta   90.00
_cell.angle_gamma   90.00
#
_symmetry.space_group_name_H-M   'P 1'
#
loop_
_entity.id
_entity.type
_entity.pdbx_description
1 polymer ?
#
loop_
_entity_poly.entity_id
_entity_poly.type
_entity_poly.pdbx_seq_one_letter_code
_entity_poly.pdbx_strand_id
1 'polypeptide(L)' 'MGNEAGTILFTARNKKVELMKAGNTVILRIAKIDMFKGSMRMVVDKWGRIEVVELAKFVVKEDNNLSLVEYELVNVVDEC' A
#
# COMPACT_ATOMS: atom_id res chain seq x y z
N MET A 1 -2.30 6.22 1.27
CA MET A 1 -0.90 6.58 0.92
C MET A 1 -0.70 6.34 -0.57
N GLY A 2 0.31 6.92 -1.22
CA GLY A 2 0.49 6.71 -2.65
C GLY A 2 1.74 7.36 -3.21
N ASN A 3 1.91 7.21 -4.52
CA ASN A 3 2.97 7.79 -5.32
C ASN A 3 2.40 8.28 -6.67
N GLU A 4 3.26 8.58 -7.64
CA GLU A 4 2.89 9.01 -8.99
C GLU A 4 2.03 7.99 -9.76
N ALA A 5 2.07 6.71 -9.39
CA ALA A 5 1.27 5.68 -10.03
C ALA A 5 -0.16 5.62 -9.49
N GLY A 6 -0.35 5.87 -8.20
CA GLY A 6 -1.66 5.81 -7.57
C GLY A 6 -1.63 5.80 -6.06
N THR A 7 -2.78 5.54 -5.46
CA THR A 7 -2.96 5.42 -4.01
C THR A 7 -3.49 4.05 -3.61
N ILE A 8 -3.18 3.66 -2.39
CA ILE A 8 -3.67 2.44 -1.75
C ILE A 8 -3.95 2.69 -0.27
N LEU A 9 -4.97 2.01 0.24
CA LEU A 9 -5.28 1.97 1.67
C LEU A 9 -4.17 1.20 2.38
N PHE A 10 -3.57 1.82 3.39
CA PHE A 10 -2.53 1.22 4.20
C PHE A 10 -2.97 1.07 5.64
N THR A 11 -2.83 -0.14 6.19
CA THR A 11 -3.17 -0.40 7.59
C THR A 11 -1.90 -0.41 8.43
N ALA A 12 -1.68 0.66 9.19
CA ALA A 12 -0.68 0.73 10.25
C ALA A 12 -1.25 0.20 11.57
N ARG A 13 -0.40 -0.41 12.41
CA ARG A 13 -0.77 -0.83 13.78
C ARG A 13 0.29 -0.39 14.78
N ASN A 14 -0.12 -0.17 16.04
CA ASN A 14 0.76 0.16 17.16
C ASN A 14 1.64 1.40 16.87
N LYS A 15 2.90 1.37 17.34
CA LYS A 15 3.91 2.44 17.13
C LYS A 15 4.16 2.78 15.66
N LYS A 16 3.79 1.93 14.70
CA LYS A 16 3.92 2.23 13.27
C LYS A 16 2.99 3.36 12.81
N VAL A 17 1.91 3.63 13.55
CA VAL A 17 0.96 4.73 13.25
C VAL A 17 1.62 6.10 13.36
N GLU A 18 2.56 6.27 14.30
CA GLU A 18 3.25 7.55 14.53
C GLU A 18 4.12 8.00 13.34
N LEU A 19 4.61 7.04 12.55
CA LEU A 19 5.42 7.29 11.36
C LEU A 19 4.57 7.64 10.13
N MET A 20 3.31 7.19 10.11
CA MET A 20 2.38 7.32 8.99
C MET A 20 1.49 8.56 9.11
N LYS A 21 2.07 9.69 9.52
CA LYS A 21 1.36 10.98 9.59
C LYS A 21 1.21 11.58 8.20
N ALA A 22 0.13 12.35 8.00
CA ALA A 22 -0.08 13.09 6.77
C ALA A 22 1.10 14.04 6.50
N GLY A 23 1.52 14.14 5.23
CA GLY A 23 2.67 14.94 4.81
C GLY A 23 4.03 14.25 4.94
N ASN A 24 4.15 13.14 5.69
CA ASN A 24 5.39 12.37 5.72
C ASN A 24 5.58 11.62 4.41
N THR A 25 6.82 11.61 3.93
CA THR A 25 7.27 10.65 2.91
C THR A 25 7.94 9.48 3.61
N VAL A 26 7.54 8.26 3.26
CA VAL A 26 8.04 7.04 3.89
C VAL A 26 8.45 6.00 2.87
N ILE A 27 9.48 5.23 3.22
CA ILE A 27 9.87 4.00 2.52
C ILE A 27 9.39 2.82 3.35
N LEU A 28 8.62 1.93 2.72
CA LEU A 28 8.17 0.68 3.32
C LEU A 28 9.04 -0.47 2.81
N ARG A 29 9.72 -1.17 3.72
CA ARG A 29 10.49 -2.37 3.40
C ARG A 29 9.70 -3.60 3.85
N ILE A 30 9.58 -4.59 2.96
CA ILE A 30 8.83 -5.83 3.19
C ILE A 30 7.37 -5.51 3.56
N ALA A 31 6.74 -4.69 2.71
CA ALA A 31 5.29 -4.55 2.69
C ALA A 31 4.71 -5.63 1.77
N LYS A 32 3.47 -6.02 2.05
CA LYS A 32 2.71 -6.96 1.23
C LYS A 32 1.33 -6.39 0.93
N ILE A 33 0.77 -6.85 -0.18
CA ILE A 33 -0.63 -6.65 -0.50
C ILE A 33 -1.44 -7.71 0.24
N ASP A 34 -2.53 -7.28 0.84
CA ASP A 34 -3.51 -8.10 1.51
C ASP A 34 -4.85 -7.90 0.79
N MET A 35 -5.46 -8.99 0.32
CA MET A 35 -6.74 -8.95 -0.35
C MET A 35 -7.84 -9.00 0.70
N PHE A 36 -8.76 -8.04 0.68
CA PHE A 36 -9.87 -7.99 1.61
C PHE A 36 -11.16 -7.69 0.88
N LYS A 37 -12.07 -8.68 0.82
CA LYS A 37 -13.38 -8.58 0.15
C LYS A 37 -13.28 -8.07 -1.30
N GLY A 38 -12.33 -8.61 -2.07
CA GLY A 38 -12.11 -8.20 -3.47
C GLY A 38 -11.24 -6.94 -3.62
N SER A 39 -11.07 -6.12 -2.58
CA SER A 39 -10.23 -4.92 -2.66
C SER A 39 -8.82 -5.16 -2.12
N MET A 40 -7.84 -4.47 -2.71
CA MET A 40 -6.47 -4.47 -2.22
C MET A 40 -6.26 -3.49 -1.07
N ARG A 41 -5.49 -3.90 -0.07
CA ARG A 41 -4.88 -3.01 0.92
C ARG A 41 -3.43 -3.39 1.13
N MET A 42 -2.63 -2.45 1.61
CA MET A 42 -1.22 -2.71 1.92
C MET A 42 -0.99 -2.80 3.43
N VAL A 43 -0.12 -3.72 3.83
CA VAL A 43 0.31 -3.92 5.21
C VAL A 43 1.81 -4.15 5.27
N VAL A 44 2.45 -3.71 6.36
CA VAL A 44 3.86 -4.05 6.61
C VAL A 44 3.92 -5.36 7.37
N ASP A 45 4.75 -6.28 6.90
CA ASP A 45 4.92 -7.60 7.50
C ASP A 45 5.58 -7.53 8.90
N LYS A 46 5.64 -8.66 9.61
CA LYS A 46 6.23 -8.74 10.95
C LYS A 46 7.70 -8.29 10.97
N TRP A 47 8.46 -8.60 9.93
CA TRP A 47 9.87 -8.21 9.79
C TRP A 47 10.08 -6.93 8.99
N GLY A 48 9.00 -6.35 8.46
CA GLY A 48 9.05 -5.15 7.65
C GLY A 48 9.28 -3.87 8.46
N ARG A 49 9.88 -2.88 7.80
CA ARG A 49 10.28 -1.59 8.39
C ARG A 49 9.64 -0.42 7.66
N ILE A 50 9.48 0.68 8.38
CA ILE A 50 9.00 1.96 7.86
C ILE A 50 10.10 2.97 8.18
N GLU A 51 10.61 3.63 7.14
CA GLU A 51 11.64 4.67 7.26
C GLU A 51 11.03 5.99 6.79
N VAL A 52 11.04 7.01 7.65
CA VAL A 52 10.66 8.37 7.24
C VAL A 52 11.84 8.98 6.51
N VAL A 53 11.58 9.60 5.37
CA VAL A 53 12.59 10.22 4.52
C VAL A 53 12.21 11.66 4.21
N GLU A 54 13.11 12.36 3.52
CA GLU A 54 12.83 13.69 2.99
C GLU A 54 11.61 13.69 2.05
N LEU A 55 11.03 14.87 1.87
CA LEU A 55 9.81 15.04 1.10
C LEU A 55 10.00 14.57 -0.34
N ALA A 56 9.12 13.67 -0.79
CA ALA A 56 9.11 13.21 -2.16
C ALA A 56 8.90 14.37 -3.14
N LYS A 57 9.60 14.32 -4.28
CA LYS A 57 9.47 15.30 -5.37
C LYS A 57 8.34 14.98 -6.35
N PHE A 58 7.63 13.88 -6.15
CA PHE A 58 6.53 13.46 -7.01
C PHE A 58 5.18 13.98 -6.49
N VAL A 59 4.25 14.15 -7.41
CA VAL A 59 2.84 14.42 -7.08
C VAL A 59 2.12 13.08 -6.98
N VAL A 60 1.40 12.87 -5.89
CA VAL A 60 0.62 11.64 -5.70
C VAL A 60 -0.58 11.65 -6.65
N LYS A 61 -0.80 10.54 -7.34
CA LYS A 61 -1.94 10.35 -8.24
C LYS A 61 -3.17 9.90 -7.46
N GLU A 62 -3.85 10.86 -6.81
CA GLU A 62 -4.96 10.59 -5.88
C GLU A 62 -6.22 10.04 -6.56
N ASP A 63 -6.43 10.34 -7.84
CA ASP A 63 -7.54 9.85 -8.66
C ASP A 63 -7.44 8.33 -8.97
N ASN A 64 -6.25 7.75 -8.89
CA ASN A 64 -6.04 6.32 -9.11
C ASN A 64 -5.93 5.55 -7.78
N ASN A 65 -7.06 5.29 -7.14
CA ASN A 65 -7.09 4.54 -5.87
C ASN A 65 -7.34 3.05 -6.10
N LEU A 66 -6.27 2.25 -5.92
CA LEU A 66 -6.29 0.80 -6.11
C LEU A 66 -7.17 0.06 -5.09
N SER A 67 -7.51 0.69 -3.97
CA SER A 67 -8.40 0.10 -2.96
C SER A 67 -9.88 0.28 -3.27
N LEU A 68 -10.24 1.13 -4.25
CA LEU A 68 -11.61 1.25 -4.73
C LEU A 68 -11.92 0.29 -5.88
N VAL A 69 -10.89 -0.38 -6.41
CA VAL A 69 -11.03 -1.39 -7.45
C VAL A 69 -11.27 -2.75 -6.79
N GLU A 70 -12.30 -3.44 -7.28
CA GLU A 70 -12.59 -4.82 -6.92
C GLU A 70 -11.92 -5.77 -7.92
N TYR A 71 -11.26 -6.79 -7.39
CA TYR A 71 -10.55 -7.82 -8.13
C TYR A 71 -11.17 -9.17 -7.85
N GLU A 72 -11.30 -9.96 -8.90
CA GLU A 72 -11.71 -11.36 -8.84
C GLU A 72 -10.49 -12.28 -8.90
N LEU A 73 -10.49 -13.33 -8.09
CA LEU A 73 -9.45 -14.35 -8.17
C LEU A 73 -9.71 -15.23 -9.40
N VAL A 74 -8.89 -15.03 -10.43
CA VAL A 74 -8.92 -15.88 -11.63
C VAL A 74 -7.90 -17.01 -11.45
N ASN A 75 -8.40 -18.24 -11.34
CA ASN A 75 -7.56 -19.42 -11.39
C ASN A 75 -7.23 -19.71 -12.85
N VAL A 76 -5.96 -19.58 -13.22
CA VAL A 76 -5.51 -20.07 -14.53
C VAL A 76 -5.46 -21.59 -14.42
N VAL A 77 -6.35 -22.27 -15.14
CA VAL A 77 -6.28 -23.72 -15.29
C VAL A 77 -5.17 -23.97 -16.30
N ASP A 78 -4.06 -24.59 -15.87
CA ASP A 78 -3.06 -25.07 -16.81
C ASP A 78 -3.72 -26.11 -17.72
N GLU A 79 -3.85 -25.80 -19.00
CA GLU A 79 -4.25 -26.78 -20.02
C GLU A 79 -3.10 -27.80 -20.17
N CYS A 80 -3.23 -28.95 -19.50
CA CYS A 80 -2.44 -30.15 -19.75
C CYS A 80 -3.14 -31.07 -20.75
#